data_AF-A0A150SUM4-F1
#
_entry.id   AF-A0A150SUM4-F1
#
_cell.length_a   1.000
_cell.length_b   1.000
_cell.length_c   1.000
_cell.angle_alpha   90.00
_cell.angle_beta   90.00
_cell.angle_gamma   90.00
#
_symmetry.space_group_name_H-M   'P 1'
#
loop_
_entity.id
_entity.type
_entity.pdbx_description
1 polymer ?
#
loop_
_entity_poly.entity_id
_entity_poly.type
_entity_poly.pdbx_seq_one_letter_code
_entity_poly.pdbx_strand_id
1 'polypeptide(L)'
;MRDALADRVDVDEGDRLTREHWPVFKAKLEKTGTIAEAEALRRQAVPEGTPGRKFYSNFGTFLVKSFMIPDGAGYAELLLYLDFLQRLVASGELKPEYLSEIEGPIRRALGQ
;
A
#
# COMPACT_ATOMS: atom_id res chain seq x y z
N MET A 1 -21.45 38.49 -11.11
CA MET A 1 -20.70 37.65 -12.07
C MET A 1 -19.25 37.54 -11.64
N ARG A 2 -18.96 36.77 -10.59
CA ARG A 2 -17.60 36.32 -10.25
C ARG A 2 -17.70 35.10 -9.35
N ASP A 3 -16.82 34.14 -9.65
CA ASP A 3 -16.41 33.01 -8.84
C ASP A 3 -17.32 31.77 -8.76
N ALA A 4 -17.46 31.10 -9.91
CA ALA A 4 -17.91 29.70 -9.99
C ALA A 4 -16.88 28.83 -10.76
N LEU A 5 -15.59 29.00 -10.46
CA LEU A 5 -14.48 28.41 -11.25
C LEU A 5 -13.33 27.86 -10.38
N ALA A 6 -13.64 27.36 -9.17
CA ALA A 6 -12.65 26.73 -8.30
C ALA A 6 -12.93 25.25 -7.98
N ASP A 7 -14.05 24.68 -8.45
CA ASP A 7 -14.56 23.41 -7.90
C ASP A 7 -14.49 22.23 -8.89
N ARG A 8 -13.66 22.33 -9.93
CA ARG A 8 -13.57 21.33 -11.02
C ARG A 8 -12.22 20.66 -11.19
N VAL A 9 -11.28 20.87 -10.27
CA VAL A 9 -9.93 20.28 -10.40
C VAL A 9 -9.77 18.95 -9.62
N ASP A 10 -10.62 18.63 -8.65
CA ASP A 10 -10.14 17.77 -7.55
C ASP A 10 -10.39 16.25 -7.59
N VAL A 11 -11.21 15.68 -8.49
CA VAL A 11 -11.43 14.22 -8.51
C VAL A 11 -10.59 13.53 -9.59
N ASP A 12 -10.51 14.13 -10.78
CA ASP A 12 -9.88 13.49 -11.94
C ASP A 12 -8.35 13.49 -11.86
N GLU A 13 -7.76 14.55 -11.28
CA GLU A 13 -6.32 14.66 -11.11
C GLU A 13 -5.80 13.73 -10.01
N GLY A 14 -6.51 13.61 -8.88
CA GLY A 14 -6.16 12.68 -7.81
C GLY A 14 -6.18 11.21 -8.27
N ASP A 15 -7.17 10.85 -9.09
CA ASP A 15 -7.27 9.51 -9.69
C ASP A 15 -6.21 9.27 -10.77
N ARG A 16 -5.90 10.27 -11.61
CA ARG A 16 -4.84 10.20 -12.60
C ARG A 16 -3.48 10.01 -11.95
N LEU A 17 -3.13 10.83 -10.97
CA LEU A 17 -1.89 10.77 -10.22
C LEU A 17 -1.75 9.43 -9.48
N THR A 18 -2.85 8.92 -8.94
CA THR A 18 -2.94 7.56 -8.36
C THR A 18 -2.57 6.50 -9.41
N ARG A 19 -3.17 6.56 -10.60
CA ARG A 19 -2.92 5.58 -11.68
C ARG A 19 -1.48 5.65 -12.20
N GLU A 20 -0.90 6.84 -12.31
CA GLU A 20 0.47 7.02 -12.79
C GLU A 20 1.51 6.49 -11.79
N HIS A 21 1.25 6.65 -10.49
CA HIS A 21 2.24 6.33 -9.45
C HIS A 21 2.10 4.92 -8.88
N TRP A 22 0.91 4.31 -9.04
CA TRP A 22 0.67 2.94 -8.62
C TRP A 22 1.66 1.93 -9.22
N PRO A 23 1.94 1.91 -10.54
CA PRO A 23 2.89 0.96 -11.13
C PRO A 23 4.30 1.07 -10.52
N VAL A 24 4.74 2.29 -10.19
CA VAL A 24 6.06 2.53 -9.60
C VAL A 24 6.15 1.95 -8.19
N PHE A 25 5.14 2.23 -7.34
CA PHE A 25 5.09 1.66 -6.00
C PHE A 25 4.96 0.13 -6.05
N LYS A 26 4.04 -0.37 -6.88
CA LYS A 26 3.79 -1.81 -7.06
C LYS A 26 5.07 -2.56 -7.44
N ALA A 27 5.79 -2.11 -8.46
CA ALA A 27 7.02 -2.75 -8.92
C ALA A 27 8.13 -2.76 -7.86
N LYS A 28 8.16 -1.77 -6.96
CA LYS A 28 9.11 -1.77 -5.82
C LYS A 28 8.71 -2.79 -4.77
N LEU A 29 7.43 -2.86 -4.38
CA LEU A 29 6.96 -3.82 -3.39
C LEU A 29 6.97 -5.27 -3.88
N GLU A 30 6.78 -5.51 -5.18
CA GLU A 30 6.93 -6.85 -5.79
C GLU A 30 8.37 -7.38 -5.68
N LYS A 31 9.36 -6.49 -5.69
CA LYS A 31 10.79 -6.85 -5.52
C LYS A 31 11.22 -6.95 -4.06
N THR A 32 10.35 -6.58 -3.12
CA THR A 32 10.63 -6.60 -1.69
C THR A 32 10.28 -7.98 -1.14
N GLY A 33 11.26 -8.66 -0.56
CA GLY A 33 11.13 -10.02 -0.01
C GLY A 33 11.50 -10.15 1.47
N THR A 34 12.03 -9.08 2.08
CA THR A 34 12.49 -9.06 3.48
C THR A 34 11.92 -7.88 4.27
N ILE A 35 11.96 -7.95 5.60
CA ILE A 35 11.53 -6.83 6.46
C ILE A 35 12.47 -5.64 6.29
N ALA A 36 13.77 -5.89 6.14
CA ALA A 36 14.76 -4.83 5.94
C ALA A 36 14.52 -4.03 4.65
N GLU A 37 14.21 -4.70 3.54
CA GLU A 37 13.85 -4.06 2.28
C GLU A 37 12.51 -3.31 2.38
N ALA A 38 11.54 -3.88 3.11
CA ALA A 38 10.24 -3.26 3.33
C ALA A 38 10.37 -1.96 4.13
N GLU A 39 11.20 -1.94 5.17
CA GLU A 39 11.58 -0.75 5.92
C GLU A 39 12.34 0.26 5.05
N ALA A 40 13.24 -0.20 4.18
CA ALA A 40 13.92 0.67 3.23
C ALA A 40 12.93 1.32 2.25
N LEU A 41 11.95 0.56 1.75
CA LEU A 41 10.89 1.08 0.89
C LEU A 41 10.01 2.10 1.62
N ARG A 42 9.62 1.82 2.86
CA ARG A 42 8.88 2.76 3.72
C ARG A 42 9.64 4.07 3.93
N ARG A 43 10.95 3.99 4.14
CA ARG A 43 11.84 5.16 4.33
C ARG A 43 12.08 5.97 3.06
N GLN A 44 11.65 5.52 1.88
CA GLN A 44 11.62 6.36 0.67
C GLN A 44 10.51 7.43 0.74
N ALA A 45 10.27 7.97 1.95
CA ALA A 45 9.19 8.85 2.31
C ALA A 45 9.05 9.95 1.28
N VAL A 46 7.93 9.91 0.55
CA VAL A 46 7.59 10.93 -0.43
C VAL A 46 7.05 12.14 0.34
N PRO A 47 7.53 13.38 0.08
CA PRO A 47 7.07 14.58 0.79
C PRO A 47 5.54 14.71 0.80
N GLU A 48 5.00 15.34 1.85
CA GLU A 48 3.56 15.63 1.92
C GLU A 48 3.09 16.42 0.69
N GLY A 49 1.90 16.08 0.19
CA GLY A 49 1.36 16.64 -1.06
C GLY A 49 1.91 16.03 -2.35
N THR A 50 2.90 15.13 -2.29
CA THR A 50 3.40 14.49 -3.52
C THR A 50 2.45 13.39 -4.01
N PRO A 51 2.17 13.33 -5.32
CA PRO A 51 1.47 12.22 -5.94
C PRO A 51 2.00 10.84 -5.51
N GLY A 52 1.11 9.87 -5.32
CA GLY A 52 1.49 8.49 -4.94
C GLY A 52 1.95 8.28 -3.49
N ARG A 53 2.13 9.35 -2.68
CA ARG A 53 2.50 9.24 -1.26
C ARG A 53 1.60 8.26 -0.49
N LYS A 54 0.30 8.24 -0.79
CA LYS A 54 -0.69 7.41 -0.11
C LYS A 54 -0.30 5.93 -0.06
N PHE A 55 0.29 5.39 -1.14
CA PHE A 55 0.68 3.98 -1.21
C PHE A 55 1.81 3.66 -0.22
N TYR A 56 2.78 4.57 -0.10
CA TYR A 56 3.87 4.46 0.88
C TYR A 56 3.37 4.64 2.31
N SER A 57 2.41 5.54 2.55
CA SER A 57 1.79 5.74 3.87
C SER A 57 0.94 4.54 4.31
N ASN A 58 0.13 3.98 3.41
CA ASN A 58 -0.64 2.76 3.66
C ASN A 58 0.30 1.60 3.97
N PHE A 59 1.32 1.38 3.14
CA PHE A 59 2.29 0.32 3.37
C PHE A 59 3.08 0.51 4.66
N GLY A 60 3.49 1.74 4.96
CA GLY A 60 4.16 2.06 6.22
C GLY A 60 3.27 1.77 7.44
N THR A 61 1.98 2.09 7.35
CA THR A 61 1.00 1.76 8.39
C THR A 61 0.84 0.25 8.56
N PHE A 62 0.71 -0.46 7.44
CA PHE A 62 0.62 -1.91 7.40
C PHE A 62 1.82 -2.56 8.09
N LEU A 63 3.05 -2.16 7.75
CA LEU A 63 4.26 -2.68 8.38
C LEU A 63 4.35 -2.38 9.88
N VAL A 64 4.18 -1.11 10.27
CA VAL A 64 4.40 -0.66 11.66
C VAL A 64 3.31 -1.17 12.61
N LYS A 65 2.08 -1.35 12.12
CA LYS A 65 0.97 -1.89 12.91
C LYS A 65 0.80 -3.39 12.76
N SER A 66 1.91 -4.13 12.63
CA SER A 66 1.91 -5.60 12.61
C SER A 66 0.96 -6.20 11.57
N PHE A 67 1.04 -5.71 10.33
CA PHE A 67 0.27 -6.17 9.18
C PHE A 67 -1.24 -5.92 9.27
N MET A 68 -1.66 -4.94 10.07
CA MET A 68 -3.05 -4.50 10.14
C MET A 68 -3.46 -3.68 8.90
N ILE A 69 -4.69 -3.87 8.42
CA ILE A 69 -5.21 -3.21 7.22
C ILE A 69 -5.27 -1.69 7.42
N PRO A 70 -4.63 -0.88 6.55
CA PRO A 70 -4.79 0.58 6.59
C PRO A 70 -6.17 1.01 6.08
N ASP A 71 -6.80 2.00 6.74
CA ASP A 71 -8.15 2.48 6.41
C ASP A 71 -8.31 2.94 4.95
N GLY A 72 -7.23 3.45 4.34
CA GLY A 72 -7.21 3.95 2.97
C GLY A 72 -6.70 2.95 1.93
N ALA A 73 -6.45 1.68 2.28
CA ALA A 73 -5.92 0.70 1.35
C ALA A 73 -7.01 0.16 0.41
N GLY A 74 -6.77 0.25 -0.90
CA GLY A 74 -7.67 -0.30 -1.91
C GLY A 74 -7.47 -1.79 -2.17
N TYR A 75 -8.40 -2.40 -2.91
CA TYR A 75 -8.36 -3.82 -3.29
C TYR A 75 -7.00 -4.26 -3.88
N ALA A 76 -6.44 -3.46 -4.78
CA ALA A 76 -5.14 -3.77 -5.42
C ALA A 76 -3.96 -3.70 -4.44
N GLU A 77 -4.00 -2.81 -3.44
CA GLU A 77 -2.99 -2.74 -2.39
C GLU A 77 -3.07 -3.98 -1.48
N LEU A 78 -4.28 -4.37 -1.09
CA LEU A 78 -4.50 -5.54 -0.24
C LEU A 78 -4.02 -6.85 -0.89
N LEU A 79 -4.28 -7.05 -2.18
CA LEU A 79 -3.73 -8.19 -2.92
C LEU A 79 -2.19 -8.16 -2.92
N LEU A 80 -1.60 -6.99 -3.17
CA LEU A 80 -0.15 -6.83 -3.18
C LEU A 80 0.47 -7.08 -1.79
N TYR A 81 -0.25 -6.74 -0.72
CA TYR A 81 0.16 -7.02 0.65
C TYR A 81 0.10 -8.52 0.99
N LEU A 82 -0.92 -9.24 0.52
CA LEU A 82 -0.96 -10.71 0.62
C LEU A 82 0.25 -11.34 -0.08
N ASP A 83 0.54 -10.94 -1.32
CA ASP A 83 1.68 -11.46 -2.06
C ASP A 83 3.01 -11.15 -1.34
N PHE A 84 3.10 -9.98 -0.70
CA PHE A 84 4.26 -9.61 0.11
C PHE A 84 4.40 -10.49 1.36
N LEU A 85 3.32 -10.79 2.09
CA LEU A 85 3.36 -11.69 3.24
C LEU A 85 3.83 -13.10 2.83
N GLN A 86 3.39 -13.60 1.68
CA GLN A 86 3.86 -14.86 1.12
C GLN A 86 5.37 -14.86 0.86
N ARG A 87 5.91 -13.74 0.35
CA ARG A 87 7.36 -13.57 0.17
C ARG A 87 8.11 -13.54 1.50
N LEU A 88 7.56 -12.92 2.54
CA LEU A 88 8.16 -12.94 3.88
C LEU A 88 8.19 -14.34 4.47
N VAL A 89 7.18 -15.16 4.20
CA VAL A 89 7.19 -16.58 4.58
C VAL A 89 8.27 -17.34 3.83
N ALA A 90 8.38 -17.13 2.52
CA ALA A 90 9.39 -17.78 1.70
C ALA A 90 10.83 -17.40 2.08
N SER A 91 11.06 -16.17 2.58
CA SER A 91 12.37 -15.71 3.06
C SER A 91 12.66 -16.07 4.53
N GLY A 92 11.68 -16.62 5.26
CA GLY A 92 11.80 -16.98 6.66
C GLY A 92 11.65 -15.81 7.66
N GLU A 93 11.26 -14.63 7.17
CA GLU A 93 11.02 -13.42 7.97
C GLU A 93 9.66 -13.45 8.68
N LEU A 94 8.69 -14.18 8.12
CA LEU A 94 7.39 -14.46 8.72
C LEU A 94 7.23 -15.97 8.86
N LYS A 95 6.86 -16.43 10.05
CA LYS A 95 6.58 -17.86 10.22
C LYS A 95 5.23 -18.23 9.59
N PRO A 96 5.12 -19.37 8.89
CA PRO A 96 3.87 -19.77 8.21
C PRO A 96 2.64 -19.81 9.13
N GLU A 97 2.80 -20.14 10.42
CA GLU A 97 1.69 -20.20 11.38
C GLU A 97 0.98 -18.85 11.56
N TYR A 98 1.74 -17.75 11.56
CA TYR A 98 1.19 -16.39 11.73
C TYR A 98 0.54 -15.87 10.44
N LEU A 99 0.91 -16.41 9.28
CA LEU A 99 0.35 -15.99 8.00
C LEU A 99 -1.17 -16.13 7.99
N SER A 100 -1.69 -17.26 8.48
CA SER A 100 -3.13 -17.52 8.50
C SER A 100 -3.93 -16.49 9.33
N GLU A 101 -3.36 -16.06 10.46
CA GLU A 101 -3.96 -15.05 11.34
C GLU A 101 -3.99 -13.67 10.68
N ILE A 102 -2.93 -13.33 9.93
CA ILE A 102 -2.80 -12.04 9.24
C ILE A 102 -3.63 -11.99 7.95
N GLU A 103 -3.65 -13.07 7.17
CA GLU A 103 -4.38 -13.12 5.90
C GLU A 103 -5.88 -13.08 6.09
N GLY A 104 -6.41 -13.69 7.15
CA GLY A 104 -7.85 -13.78 7.40
C GLY A 104 -8.58 -12.43 7.32
N PRO A 105 -8.16 -11.40 8.08
CA PRO A 105 -8.69 -10.04 7.95
C PRO A 105 -8.60 -9.49 6.52
N ILE A 106 -7.47 -9.68 5.84
CA ILE A 106 -7.24 -9.12 4.49
C ILE A 106 -8.15 -9.80 3.46
N ARG A 107 -8.27 -11.13 3.51
CA ARG A 107 -9.16 -11.92 2.65
C ARG A 107 -10.62 -11.53 2.83
N ARG A 108 -11.06 -11.34 4.08
CA ARG A 108 -12.42 -10.83 4.36
C ARG A 108 -12.65 -9.44 3.78
N ALA A 109 -11.68 -8.53 3.86
CA ALA A 109 -11.78 -7.21 3.25
C ALA A 109 -11.81 -7.27 1.71
N LEU A 110 -11.24 -8.33 1.12
CA LEU A 110 -11.32 -8.64 -0.32
C LEU A 110 -12.61 -9.39 -0.72
N GLY A 111 -13.44 -9.81 0.24
CA GLY A 111 -14.63 -10.63 0.00
C GLY A 111 -14.35 -12.11 -0.33
N GLN A 112 -13.21 -12.63 0.15
CA GLN A 112 -12.76 -14.03 -0.03
C GLN A 112 -12.97 -14.87 1.23
#